data_AF-A0A2D6KVD8-F1
#
_entry.id   AF-A0A2D6KVD8-F1
#
_cell.length_a   1.000
_cell.length_b   1.000
_cell.length_c   1.000
_cell.angle_alpha   90.00
_cell.angle_beta   90.00
_cell.angle_gamma   90.00
#
_symmetry.space_group_name_H-M   'P 1'
#
loop_
_entity.id
_entity.type
_entity.pdbx_description
1 polymer ?
#
loop_
_entity_poly.entity_id
_entity_poly.type
_entity_poly.pdbx_seq_one_letter_code
_entity_poly.pdbx_strand_id
1 'polypeptide(L)'
;MIGKPEWFTYRIFGWGLRPRTWQGWAYVAVFIMLFLGIASMPISETAKMSAMWVLMGILIIDAVHLMTVLPKFHDERQNQHHLIIEKNVSLAAVLALVGVALMQTYQNRGLDTGMLPFDWSIAVILGVMVLTKIVSTVYVNKKM
;
A
#
# COMPACT_ATOMS: atom_id res chain seq x y z
N MET A 1 5.54 -1.45 19.23
CA MET A 1 5.99 -1.30 17.83
C MET A 1 7.20 -0.39 17.79
N ILE A 2 8.10 -0.65 16.83
CA ILE A 2 9.41 0.00 16.69
C ILE A 2 9.23 1.45 16.26
N GLY A 3 8.38 1.68 15.26
CA GLY A 3 7.97 3.02 14.88
C GLY A 3 6.98 3.59 15.88
N LYS A 4 7.11 4.89 16.18
CA LYS A 4 6.10 5.60 16.97
C LYS A 4 5.10 6.32 16.06
N PRO A 5 3.79 6.34 16.39
CA PRO A 5 2.76 6.93 15.54
C PRO A 5 3.00 8.40 15.19
N GLU A 6 3.58 9.18 16.11
CA GLU A 6 3.81 10.62 15.94
C GLU A 6 4.85 10.92 14.85
N TRP A 7 5.66 9.92 14.48
CA TRP A 7 6.66 10.06 13.43
C TRP A 7 6.07 9.97 12.03
N PHE A 8 4.83 9.50 11.91
CA PHE A 8 4.19 9.19 10.64
C PHE A 8 2.87 9.94 10.46
N THR A 9 2.45 10.09 9.21
CA THR A 9 1.15 10.60 8.82
C THR A 9 0.61 9.83 7.63
N TYR A 10 -0.68 9.95 7.34
CA TYR A 10 -1.27 9.34 6.16
C TYR A 10 -0.71 9.97 4.88
N ARG A 11 -0.55 9.14 3.85
CA ARG A 11 -0.11 9.65 2.54
C ARG A 11 -1.30 10.29 1.80
N ILE A 12 -1.14 11.56 1.41
CA ILE A 12 -2.14 12.30 0.63
C ILE A 12 -2.32 11.68 -0.78
N PHE A 13 -1.24 11.15 -1.35
CA PHE A 13 -1.23 10.49 -2.65
C PHE A 13 -0.65 9.08 -2.54
N GLY A 14 -1.47 8.06 -2.80
CA GLY A 14 -1.08 6.64 -2.74
C GLY A 14 -1.43 5.95 -1.43
N TRP A 15 -0.92 4.74 -1.25
CA TRP A 15 -1.20 3.89 -0.10
C TRP A 15 -0.10 4.04 0.96
N GLY A 16 -0.47 3.91 2.23
CA GLY A 16 0.49 3.72 3.31
C GLY A 16 0.82 4.95 4.16
N LEU A 17 1.93 4.83 4.88
CA LEU A 17 2.43 5.81 5.84
C LEU A 17 3.49 6.71 5.19
N ARG A 18 3.49 8.00 5.56
CA ARG A 18 4.52 8.97 5.20
C ARG A 18 5.24 9.41 6.47
N PRO A 19 6.59 9.43 6.51
CA PRO A 19 7.32 10.08 7.58
C PRO A 19 6.99 11.58 7.66
N ARG A 20 6.56 12.03 8.83
CA ARG A 20 6.29 13.45 9.13
C ARG A 20 7.49 14.12 9.79
N THR A 21 8.22 13.39 10.62
CA THR A 21 9.35 13.92 11.40
C THR A 21 10.68 13.33 10.95
N TRP A 22 11.79 13.92 11.40
CA TRP A 22 13.13 13.39 11.12
C TRP A 22 13.32 11.99 11.72
N GLN A 23 12.68 11.66 12.86
CA GLN A 23 12.72 10.33 13.45
C GLN A 23 12.06 9.29 12.54
N GLY A 24 10.95 9.65 11.88
CA GLY A 24 10.32 8.77 10.88
C GLY A 24 11.22 8.53 9.67
N TRP A 25 11.96 9.56 9.23
CA TRP A 25 12.95 9.40 8.16
C TRP A 25 14.14 8.55 8.59
N ALA A 26 14.65 8.75 9.80
CA ALA A 26 15.71 7.93 10.38
C ALA A 26 15.27 6.46 10.49
N TYR A 27 14.03 6.20 10.92
CA TYR A 27 13.43 4.86 10.94
C TYR A 27 13.46 4.22 9.55
N VAL A 28 12.98 4.91 8.51
CA VAL A 28 12.99 4.39 7.14
C VAL A 28 14.41 4.13 6.66
N ALA A 29 15.34 5.05 6.93
CA ALA A 29 16.74 4.91 6.57
C ALA A 29 17.38 3.68 7.23
N VAL A 30 17.07 3.39 8.49
CA VAL A 30 17.55 2.18 9.19
C VAL A 30 17.09 0.91 8.47
N PHE A 31 15.81 0.80 8.11
CA PHE A 31 15.33 -0.36 7.36
C PHE A 31 15.99 -0.49 5.99
N ILE A 32 16.15 0.62 5.25
CA ILE A 32 16.87 0.61 3.96
C ILE A 32 18.31 0.13 4.15
N MET A 33 19.01 0.65 5.16
CA MET A 33 20.38 0.22 5.47
C MET A 33 20.46 -1.26 5.83
N LEU A 34 19.49 -1.79 6.57
CA LEU A 34 19.42 -3.23 6.88
C LEU A 34 19.21 -4.07 5.62
N PHE A 35 18.30 -3.66 4.71
CA PHE A 35 18.10 -4.36 3.44
C PHE A 35 19.37 -4.34 2.57
N LEU A 36 20.03 -3.19 2.43
CA LEU A 36 21.28 -3.06 1.69
C LEU A 36 22.43 -3.84 2.36
N GLY A 37 22.47 -3.85 3.69
CA GLY A 37 23.39 -4.65 4.48
C GLY A 37 23.25 -6.15 4.17
N ILE A 38 22.04 -6.70 4.25
CA ILE A 38 21.78 -8.11 3.91
C ILE A 38 22.13 -8.40 2.45
N ALA A 39 21.79 -7.49 1.53
CA ALA A 39 22.07 -7.65 0.11
C ALA A 39 23.59 -7.75 -0.19
N SER A 40 24.39 -6.95 0.51
CA SER A 40 25.85 -6.85 0.31
C SER A 40 26.67 -7.94 1.02
N MET A 41 26.09 -8.68 1.97
CA MET A 41 26.82 -9.74 2.69
C MET A 41 27.25 -10.89 1.77
N PRO A 42 28.46 -11.46 1.94
CA PRO A 42 28.94 -12.60 1.15
C PRO A 42 28.40 -13.93 1.71
N ILE A 43 27.09 -14.06 1.83
CA ILE A 43 26.38 -15.27 2.29
C ILE A 43 25.59 -15.91 1.13
N SER A 44 25.11 -17.14 1.32
CA SER A 44 24.31 -17.85 0.32
C SER A 44 23.01 -17.09 -0.03
N GLU A 45 22.56 -17.18 -1.28
CA GLU A 45 21.34 -16.51 -1.74
C GLU A 45 20.10 -16.92 -0.93
N THR A 46 19.98 -18.20 -0.59
CA THR A 46 18.88 -18.70 0.26
C THR A 46 18.88 -18.04 1.64
N ALA A 47 20.07 -17.81 2.22
CA ALA A 47 20.20 -17.09 3.50
C ALA A 47 19.85 -15.60 3.36
N LYS A 48 20.25 -14.95 2.25
CA LYS A 48 19.84 -13.56 1.98
C LYS A 48 18.33 -13.43 1.85
N MET A 49 17.71 -14.28 1.04
CA MET A 49 16.27 -14.26 0.81
C MET A 49 15.50 -14.47 2.11
N SER A 50 15.87 -15.49 2.91
CA SER A 50 15.21 -15.74 4.19
C SER A 50 15.36 -14.56 5.17
N ALA A 51 16.56 -13.97 5.28
CA ALA A 51 16.78 -12.79 6.10
C ALA A 51 15.97 -11.57 5.63
N MET A 52 15.90 -11.33 4.31
CA MET A 52 15.07 -10.27 3.74
C MET A 52 13.58 -10.49 4.00
N TRP A 53 13.08 -11.73 3.91
CA TRP A 53 11.70 -12.07 4.22
C TRP A 53 11.36 -11.83 5.69
N VAL A 54 12.25 -12.20 6.61
CA VAL A 54 12.07 -11.93 8.05
C VAL A 54 12.02 -10.43 8.31
N LEU A 55 12.96 -9.66 7.75
CA LEU A 55 13.00 -8.20 7.91
C LEU A 55 11.74 -7.54 7.32
N MET A 56 11.30 -7.99 6.14
CA MET A 56 10.07 -7.53 5.51
C MET A 56 8.84 -7.85 6.38
N GLY A 57 8.78 -9.06 6.96
CA GLY A 57 7.71 -9.44 7.88
C GLY A 57 7.63 -8.54 9.11
N ILE A 58 8.78 -8.21 9.71
CA ILE A 58 8.86 -7.25 10.81
C ILE A 58 8.32 -5.88 10.37
N LEU A 59 8.76 -5.37 9.21
CA LEU A 59 8.32 -4.07 8.70
C LEU A 59 6.82 -4.04 8.40
N ILE A 60 6.26 -5.12 7.84
CA ILE A 60 4.82 -5.24 7.56
C ILE A 60 4.03 -5.23 8.86
N ILE A 61 4.42 -6.05 9.84
CA ILE A 61 3.76 -6.09 11.15
C ILE A 61 3.81 -4.68 11.75
N ASP A 62 5.00 -4.05 11.79
CA ASP A 62 5.19 -2.71 12.34
C ASP A 62 4.33 -1.65 11.64
N ALA A 63 4.27 -1.68 10.32
CA ALA A 63 3.43 -0.79 9.53
C ALA A 63 1.93 -1.00 9.81
N VAL A 64 1.48 -2.25 9.96
CA VAL A 64 0.07 -2.57 10.21
C VAL A 64 -0.39 -2.00 11.55
N HIS A 65 0.35 -2.21 12.66
CA HIS A 65 -0.12 -1.62 13.92
C HIS A 65 0.18 -0.13 14.06
N LEU A 66 1.16 0.43 13.35
CA LEU A 66 1.22 1.88 13.17
C LEU A 66 -0.08 2.41 12.54
N MET A 67 -0.59 1.78 11.48
CA MET A 67 -1.82 2.19 10.83
C MET A 67 -3.06 2.08 11.72
N THR A 68 -3.14 1.09 12.62
CA THR A 68 -4.29 0.94 13.53
C THR A 68 -4.25 1.94 14.69
N VAL A 69 -3.07 2.43 15.06
CA VAL A 69 -2.90 3.39 16.17
C VAL A 69 -2.88 4.85 15.69
N LEU A 70 -2.51 5.10 14.43
CA LEU A 70 -2.40 6.42 13.80
C LEU A 70 -3.64 7.33 13.93
N PRO A 71 -4.89 6.84 13.85
CA PRO A 71 -6.08 7.68 13.99
C PRO A 71 -6.15 8.44 15.31
N LYS A 72 -5.55 7.88 16.39
CA LYS A 72 -5.56 8.50 17.72
C LYS A 72 -4.71 9.77 17.82
N PHE A 73 -3.82 9.98 16.86
CA PHE A 73 -2.83 11.07 16.86
C PHE A 73 -3.08 12.08 15.74
N HIS A 74 -4.12 11.87 14.93
CA HIS A 74 -4.56 12.82 13.91
C HIS A 74 -5.78 13.60 14.36
N ASP A 75 -5.91 14.79 13.80
CA ASP A 75 -7.08 15.63 13.94
C ASP A 75 -8.32 14.91 13.37
N GLU A 76 -9.48 15.06 14.03
CA GLU A 76 -10.74 14.43 13.65
C GLU A 76 -11.11 14.74 12.19
N ARG A 77 -10.86 15.98 11.74
CA ARG A 77 -11.08 16.39 10.35
C ARG A 77 -10.22 15.58 9.37
N GLN A 78 -8.94 15.41 9.67
CA GLN A 78 -8.02 14.64 8.81
C GLN A 78 -8.40 13.17 8.76
N ASN A 79 -8.85 12.62 9.89
CA ASN A 79 -9.34 11.25 9.97
C ASN A 79 -10.61 11.06 9.12
N GLN A 80 -11.57 11.99 9.20
CA GLN A 80 -12.77 11.96 8.36
C GLN A 80 -12.46 12.05 6.86
N HIS A 81 -11.55 12.97 6.46
CA HIS A 81 -11.12 13.08 5.06
C HIS A 81 -10.53 11.77 4.57
N HIS A 82 -9.66 11.14 5.36
CA HIS A 82 -9.04 9.86 5.03
C HIS A 82 -10.07 8.74 4.88
N LEU A 83 -11.01 8.60 5.83
CA LEU A 83 -12.04 7.57 5.78
C LEU A 83 -12.95 7.69 4.54
N ILE A 84 -13.31 8.91 4.14
CA ILE A 84 -14.11 9.13 2.92
C ILE A 84 -13.33 8.69 1.68
N ILE A 85 -12.06 9.07 1.59
CA ILE A 85 -11.20 8.71 0.46
C ILE A 85 -11.02 7.19 0.39
N GLU A 86 -10.66 6.52 1.49
CA GLU A 86 -10.44 5.07 1.51
C GLU A 86 -11.72 4.28 1.21
N LYS A 87 -12.89 4.75 1.68
CA LYS A 87 -14.18 4.15 1.33
C LYS A 87 -14.44 4.20 -0.17
N ASN A 88 -14.22 5.36 -0.79
CA ASN A 88 -14.44 5.53 -2.24
C ASN A 88 -13.48 4.67 -3.06
N VAL A 89 -12.20 4.61 -2.65
CA VAL A 89 -11.19 3.78 -3.33
C VAL A 89 -11.53 2.31 -3.18
N SER A 90 -11.93 1.85 -1.99
CA SER A 90 -12.31 0.46 -1.75
C SER A 90 -13.53 0.07 -2.60
N LEU A 91 -14.54 0.94 -2.68
CA LEU A 91 -15.71 0.71 -3.53
C LEU A 91 -15.32 0.62 -5.01
N ALA A 92 -14.49 1.54 -5.49
CA ALA A 92 -14.02 1.52 -6.87
C ALA A 92 -13.17 0.28 -7.19
N ALA A 93 -12.34 -0.18 -6.25
CA ALA A 93 -11.58 -1.42 -6.36
C ALA A 93 -12.50 -2.63 -6.54
N VAL A 94 -13.54 -2.75 -5.69
CA VAL A 94 -14.53 -3.84 -5.78
C VAL A 94 -15.26 -3.80 -7.12
N LEU A 95 -15.71 -2.63 -7.57
CA LEU A 95 -16.38 -2.48 -8.87
C LEU A 95 -15.46 -2.84 -10.04
N ALA A 96 -14.19 -2.44 -9.98
CA ALA A 96 -13.21 -2.78 -11.01
C ALA A 96 -12.93 -4.29 -11.05
N LEU A 97 -12.79 -4.93 -9.88
CA LEU A 97 -12.63 -6.38 -9.76
C LEU A 97 -13.83 -7.13 -10.36
N VAL A 98 -15.06 -6.70 -10.05
CA VAL A 98 -16.27 -7.29 -10.62
C VAL A 98 -16.33 -7.10 -12.13
N GLY A 99 -16.01 -5.89 -12.63
CA GLY A 99 -15.99 -5.62 -14.07
C GLY A 99 -14.98 -6.48 -14.82
N VAL A 100 -13.77 -6.61 -14.27
CA VAL A 100 -12.73 -7.52 -14.77
C VAL A 100 -13.20 -8.97 -14.76
N ALA A 101 -13.76 -9.44 -13.65
CA ALA A 101 -14.20 -10.83 -13.53
C ALA A 101 -15.30 -11.16 -14.55
N LEU A 102 -16.24 -10.25 -14.79
CA LEU A 102 -17.27 -10.39 -15.83
C LEU A 102 -16.68 -10.40 -17.24
N MET A 103 -15.71 -9.51 -17.51
CA MET A 103 -15.02 -9.45 -18.80
C MET A 103 -14.22 -10.71 -19.08
N GLN A 104 -13.44 -11.19 -18.10
CA GLN A 104 -12.71 -12.46 -18.19
C GLN A 104 -13.69 -13.64 -18.38
N THR A 105 -14.80 -13.67 -17.65
CA THR A 105 -15.83 -14.72 -17.80
C THR A 105 -16.46 -14.69 -19.19
N TYR A 106 -16.64 -13.52 -19.81
CA TYR A 106 -17.14 -13.37 -21.17
C TYR A 106 -16.12 -13.83 -22.21
N GLN A 107 -14.86 -13.43 -22.06
CA GLN A 107 -13.76 -13.73 -23.00
C GLN A 107 -13.32 -15.20 -22.94
N ASN A 108 -13.36 -15.81 -21.76
CA ASN A 108 -12.92 -17.20 -21.54
C ASN A 108 -14.00 -18.25 -21.88
N ARG A 109 -15.11 -17.87 -22.54
CA ARG A 109 -16.17 -18.81 -22.97
C ARG A 109 -15.76 -19.84 -24.04
N GLY A 110 -14.47 -20.08 -24.27
CA GLY A 110 -14.06 -21.10 -25.24
C GLY A 110 -12.57 -21.34 -25.49
N LEU A 111 -11.63 -20.89 -24.65
CA LEU A 111 -10.20 -21.16 -24.89
C LEU A 111 -9.49 -21.64 -23.62
N ASP A 112 -8.96 -22.85 -23.73
CA ASP A 112 -8.00 -23.48 -22.83
C ASP A 112 -6.60 -23.06 -23.31
N THR A 113 -6.04 -22.00 -22.75
CA THR A 113 -4.65 -21.62 -23.02
C THR A 113 -3.88 -21.46 -21.73
N GLY A 114 -3.14 -22.51 -21.43
CA GLY A 114 -2.09 -22.54 -20.42
C GLY A 114 -0.94 -21.60 -20.77
N MET A 115 -0.85 -20.51 -20.04
CA MET A 115 0.34 -19.80 -19.52
C MET A 115 -0.18 -18.47 -18.95
N LEU A 116 0.38 -17.98 -17.85
CA LEU A 116 0.00 -16.71 -17.23
C LEU A 116 0.89 -15.57 -17.77
N PRO A 117 0.52 -14.87 -18.86
CA PRO A 117 1.07 -13.55 -19.12
C PRO A 117 0.63 -12.58 -18.02
N PHE A 118 1.34 -11.45 -17.89
CA PHE A 118 0.95 -10.37 -16.99
C PHE A 118 -0.52 -9.98 -17.21
N ASP A 119 -1.35 -10.17 -16.19
CA ASP A 119 -2.79 -9.94 -16.27
C ASP A 119 -3.06 -8.43 -16.27
N TRP A 120 -3.31 -7.88 -17.46
CA TRP A 120 -3.67 -6.48 -17.67
C TRP A 120 -4.87 -6.04 -16.85
N SER A 121 -5.71 -6.98 -16.40
CA SER A 121 -6.82 -6.68 -15.53
C SER A 121 -6.39 -6.10 -14.18
N ILE A 122 -5.26 -6.57 -13.64
CA ILE A 122 -4.66 -6.04 -12.41
C ILE A 122 -4.24 -4.59 -12.61
N ALA A 123 -3.63 -4.27 -13.76
CA ALA A 123 -3.24 -2.90 -14.09
C ALA A 123 -4.46 -1.97 -14.20
N VAL A 124 -5.56 -2.45 -14.76
CA VAL A 124 -6.83 -1.70 -14.83
C VAL A 124 -7.38 -1.43 -13.44
N ILE A 125 -7.44 -2.44 -12.57
CA ILE A 125 -7.94 -2.30 -11.20
C ILE A 125 -7.07 -1.29 -10.43
N LEU A 126 -5.75 -1.45 -10.48
CA LEU A 126 -4.81 -0.53 -9.82
C LEU A 126 -4.94 0.90 -10.37
N GLY A 127 -5.13 1.06 -11.68
CA GLY A 127 -5.37 2.35 -12.33
C GLY A 127 -6.63 3.04 -11.82
N VAL A 128 -7.76 2.32 -11.78
CA VAL A 128 -9.03 2.82 -11.23
C VAL A 128 -8.87 3.24 -9.77
N MET A 129 -8.21 2.41 -8.96
CA MET A 129 -7.95 2.71 -7.55
C MET A 129 -7.15 4.01 -7.37
N VAL A 130 -6.08 4.19 -8.15
CA VAL A 130 -5.26 5.42 -8.10
C VAL A 130 -6.06 6.63 -8.55
N LEU A 131 -6.82 6.53 -9.63
CA LEU A 131 -7.65 7.62 -10.14
C LEU A 131 -8.72 8.04 -9.14
N THR A 132 -9.49 7.09 -8.60
CA THR A 132 -10.51 7.37 -7.58
C THR A 132 -9.91 8.02 -6.34
N LYS A 133 -8.70 7.62 -5.95
CA LYS A 133 -7.99 8.22 -4.82
C LYS A 133 -7.66 9.69 -5.09
N ILE A 134 -7.05 9.98 -6.24
CA ILE A 134 -6.68 11.35 -6.63
C ILE A 134 -7.94 12.23 -6.69
N VAL A 135 -8.99 11.77 -7.36
CA VAL A 135 -10.25 12.52 -7.50
C VAL A 135 -10.89 12.78 -6.14
N SER A 136 -10.98 11.76 -5.29
CA SER A 136 -11.56 11.90 -3.95
C SER A 136 -10.75 12.85 -3.07
N THR A 137 -9.42 12.77 -3.11
CA THR A 137 -8.53 13.69 -2.38
C THR A 137 -8.75 15.15 -2.80
N VAL A 138 -8.79 15.41 -4.12
CA VAL A 138 -9.01 16.77 -4.65
C VAL A 138 -10.40 17.28 -4.26
N TYR A 139 -11.42 16.42 -4.35
CA TYR A 139 -12.80 16.78 -4.01
C TYR A 139 -12.95 17.17 -2.54
N VAL A 140 -12.48 16.31 -1.63
CA VAL A 140 -12.59 16.53 -0.18
C VAL A 140 -11.82 17.79 0.24
N ASN A 141 -10.61 18.00 -0.27
CA ASN A 141 -9.81 19.19 0.04
C ASN A 141 -10.43 20.51 -0.46
N LYS A 142 -11.24 20.48 -1.53
CA LYS A 142 -11.90 21.68 -2.06
C LYS A 142 -13.21 22.02 -1.34
N LYS A 143 -13.88 21.03 -0.75
CA LYS A 143 -15.26 21.17 -0.25
C LYS A 143 -15.37 21.18 1.27
N MET A 144 -14.40 20.60 2.00
CA MET A 144 -14.37 20.50 3.46
C MET A 144 -13.15 21.20 4.04
#